data_AF-A0A3A6Q516-F1
#
_entry.id   AF-A0A3A6Q516-F1
#
_cell.length_a   1.000
_cell.length_b   1.000
_cell.length_c   1.000
_cell.angle_alpha   90.00
_cell.angle_beta   90.00
_cell.angle_gamma   90.00
#
_symmetry.space_group_name_H-M   'P 1'
#
loop_
_entity.id
_entity.type
_entity.pdbx_description
1 polymer ?
#
loop_
_entity_poly.entity_id
_entity_poly.type
_entity_poly.pdbx_seq_one_letter_code
_entity_poly.pdbx_strand_id
1 'polypeptide(L)'
;MVCQNRKIIMEHNGNLLVLNEAVQNLGGIDYKLVSYAIWTDKEKYEQDIPTEFIHGEQYIYCSNYAITDRDSMIRIFQHRFEK
;
A
#
# COMPACT_ATOMS: atom_id res chain seq x y z
N MET A 1 13.67 -2.12 16.00
CA MET A 1 12.83 -0.96 15.60
C MET A 1 12.59 -1.08 14.11
N VAL A 2 11.33 -1.18 13.67
CA VAL A 2 10.99 -1.22 12.23
C VAL A 2 10.77 0.22 11.80
N CYS A 3 11.65 0.77 10.97
CA CYS A 3 11.41 2.05 10.31
C CYS A 3 10.55 1.76 9.08
N GLN A 4 9.32 2.27 9.04
CA GLN A 4 8.44 2.16 7.88
C GLN A 4 8.26 3.55 7.27
N ASN A 5 8.49 3.65 5.96
CA ASN A 5 8.27 4.85 5.18
C ASN A 5 7.22 4.55 4.09
N ARG A 6 6.22 5.42 3.99
CA ARG A 6 5.16 5.32 2.97
C ARG A 6 5.24 6.52 2.05
N LYS A 7 5.24 6.28 0.75
CA LYS A 7 5.27 7.33 -0.26
C LYS A 7 4.16 7.12 -1.28
N ILE A 8 3.29 8.10 -1.43
CA ILE A 8 2.30 8.11 -2.51
C ILE A 8 3.04 8.29 -3.84
N ILE A 9 2.82 7.36 -4.76
CA ILE A 9 3.39 7.35 -6.11
C ILE A 9 2.39 7.95 -7.10
N MET A 10 1.11 7.62 -6.95
CA MET A 10 0.02 8.10 -7.79
C MET A 10 -1.26 8.26 -6.97
N GLU A 11 -2.12 9.17 -7.42
CA GLU A 11 -3.47 9.41 -6.89
C GLU A 11 -4.44 9.57 -8.06
N HIS A 12 -5.58 8.88 -8.00
CA HIS A 12 -6.65 9.00 -8.98
C HIS A 12 -8.02 8.77 -8.33
N ASN A 13 -8.91 9.77 -8.40
CA ASN A 13 -10.27 9.72 -7.85
C ASN A 13 -10.32 9.19 -6.39
N GLY A 14 -9.41 9.64 -5.53
CA GLY A 14 -9.34 9.21 -4.13
C GLY A 14 -8.68 7.85 -3.89
N ASN A 15 -8.28 7.13 -4.94
CA ASN A 15 -7.47 5.91 -4.85
C ASN A 15 -5.98 6.28 -4.90
N LEU A 16 -5.14 5.55 -4.18
CA LEU A 16 -3.71 5.81 -4.06
C LEU A 16 -2.89 4.58 -4.43
N LEU A 17 -1.81 4.79 -5.17
CA LEU A 17 -0.71 3.83 -5.28
C LEU A 17 0.39 4.27 -4.33
N VAL A 18 0.78 3.43 -3.39
CA VAL A 18 1.73 3.74 -2.31
C VAL A 18 2.92 2.79 -2.37
N LEU A 19 4.14 3.33 -2.27
CA LEU A 19 5.37 2.59 -2.01
C LEU A 19 5.55 2.47 -0.50
N ASN A 20 5.68 1.24 -0.01
CA ASN A 20 6.03 0.95 1.38
C ASN A 20 7.47 0.44 1.43
N GLU A 21 8.34 1.18 2.11
CA GLU A 21 9.71 0.78 2.39
C GLU A 21 9.85 0.50 3.89
N ALA A 22 10.46 -0.63 4.23
CA ALA A 22 10.77 -0.95 5.62
C ALA A 22 12.17 -1.55 5.75
N VAL A 23 12.74 -1.42 6.94
CA VAL A 23 13.96 -2.16 7.33
C VAL A 23 13.61 -3.08 8.49
N GLN A 24 13.90 -4.37 8.32
CA GLN A 24 13.68 -5.40 9.34
C GLN A 24 15.01 -6.03 9.75
N ASN A 25 15.32 -6.00 11.03
CA ASN A 25 16.49 -6.68 11.57
C ASN A 25 16.13 -8.14 11.91
N LEU A 26 16.81 -9.10 11.30
CA LEU A 26 16.67 -10.54 11.58
C LEU A 26 18.05 -11.11 11.91
N GLY A 27 18.26 -11.53 13.15
CA GLY A 27 19.53 -12.11 13.59
C GLY A 27 20.72 -11.15 13.52
N GLY A 28 20.49 -9.83 13.69
CA GLY A 28 21.54 -8.81 13.58
C GLY A 28 21.82 -8.34 12.15
N ILE A 29 21.12 -8.88 11.15
CA ILE A 29 21.23 -8.45 9.75
C ILE A 29 20.00 -7.62 9.39
N ASP A 30 20.23 -6.46 8.76
CA ASP A 30 19.16 -5.59 8.27
C ASP A 30 18.72 -5.98 6.86
N TYR A 31 17.43 -6.25 6.70
CA TYR A 31 16.78 -6.56 5.43
C TYR A 31 15.91 -5.39 5.00
N LYS A 32 16.13 -4.90 3.77
CA LYS A 32 15.26 -3.90 3.16
C LYS A 32 14.05 -4.59 2.52
N LEU A 33 12.86 -4.17 2.91
CA LEU A 33 11.59 -4.58 2.34
C LEU A 33 11.06 -3.44 1.48
N VAL A 34 10.65 -3.78 0.26
CA VAL A 34 9.99 -2.87 -0.68
C VAL A 34 8.71 -3.55 -1.14
N SER A 35 7.58 -2.90 -0.95
CA SER A 35 6.28 -3.38 -1.42
C SER A 35 5.43 -2.22 -1.91
N TYR A 36 4.40 -2.54 -2.69
CA TYR A 36 3.43 -1.54 -3.14
C TYR A 36 2.07 -1.85 -2.53
N ALA A 37 1.31 -0.81 -2.20
CA ALA A 37 -0.06 -0.92 -1.75
C ALA A 37 -0.97 -0.09 -2.65
N ILE A 38 -2.15 -0.62 -2.96
CA ILE A 38 -3.23 0.16 -3.53
C ILE A 38 -4.23 0.44 -2.42
N TRP A 39 -4.48 1.72 -2.17
CA TRP A 39 -5.53 2.18 -1.27
C TRP A 39 -6.72 2.67 -2.07
N THR A 40 -7.92 2.25 -1.71
CA THR A 40 -9.17 2.67 -2.39
C THR A 40 -9.94 3.74 -1.65
N ASP A 41 -9.41 4.18 -0.51
CA ASP A 41 -9.99 5.23 0.32
C ASP A 41 -8.86 6.05 0.95
N LYS A 42 -8.80 7.33 0.60
CA LYS A 42 -7.76 8.26 1.07
C LYS A 42 -7.90 8.58 2.56
N GLU A 43 -9.12 8.69 3.06
CA GLU A 43 -9.36 8.98 4.48
C GLU A 43 -8.89 7.80 5.34
N LYS A 44 -9.20 6.56 4.90
CA LYS A 44 -8.72 5.36 5.58
C LYS A 44 -7.20 5.20 5.49
N TYR A 45 -6.57 5.64 4.40
CA TYR A 45 -5.11 5.72 4.31
C TYR A 45 -4.51 6.68 5.35
N GLU A 46 -5.06 7.89 5.49
CA GLU A 46 -4.60 8.89 6.45
C GLU A 46 -4.78 8.43 7.90
N GLN A 47 -5.85 7.66 8.17
CA GLN A 47 -6.12 7.03 9.48
C GLN A 47 -5.32 5.74 9.72
N ASP A 48 -4.59 5.24 8.72
CA ASP A 48 -3.89 3.96 8.75
C ASP A 48 -4.80 2.75 9.04
N ILE A 49 -6.00 2.74 8.46
CA ILE A 49 -7.01 1.67 8.62
C ILE A 49 -7.07 0.85 7.33
N PRO A 50 -6.32 -0.27 7.21
CA PRO A 50 -6.30 -1.08 5.99
C PRO A 50 -7.60 -1.87 5.78
N THR A 51 -8.30 -2.22 6.86
CA THR A 51 -9.56 -2.97 6.86
C THR A 51 -10.40 -2.61 8.07
N GLU A 52 -11.72 -2.67 7.97
CA GLU A 52 -12.62 -2.54 9.12
C GLU A 52 -13.81 -3.48 9.05
N PHE A 53 -14.44 -3.74 10.21
CA PHE A 53 -15.66 -4.53 10.32
C PHE A 53 -16.83 -3.62 10.67
N ILE A 54 -17.77 -3.45 9.75
CA ILE A 54 -18.98 -2.65 9.94
C ILE A 54 -20.19 -3.56 9.78
N HIS A 55 -21.05 -3.61 10.80
CA HIS A 55 -22.27 -4.44 10.81
C HIS A 55 -22.06 -5.92 10.42
N GLY A 56 -20.89 -6.48 10.75
CA GLY A 56 -20.56 -7.88 10.45
C GLY A 56 -19.92 -8.12 9.08
N GLU A 57 -19.79 -7.09 8.23
CA GLU A 57 -19.09 -7.17 6.94
C GLU A 57 -17.66 -6.63 7.06
N GLN A 58 -16.73 -7.28 6.35
CA GLN A 58 -15.33 -6.83 6.28
C GLN A 58 -15.14 -5.93 5.05
N TYR A 59 -14.77 -4.68 5.30
CA TYR A 59 -14.36 -3.73 4.27
C TYR A 59 -12.84 -3.70 4.19
N ILE A 60 -12.31 -3.80 2.96
CA ILE A 60 -10.87 -3.81 2.69
C ILE A 60 -10.53 -2.56 1.88
N TYR A 61 -9.72 -1.67 2.47
CA TYR A 61 -9.30 -0.41 1.85
C TYR A 61 -7.89 -0.47 1.29
N CYS A 62 -7.07 -1.41 1.76
CA CYS A 62 -5.68 -1.57 1.35
C CYS A 62 -5.41 -2.97 0.80
N SER A 63 -4.81 -3.04 -0.38
CA SER A 63 -4.31 -4.28 -0.98
C SER A 63 -2.79 -4.20 -1.14
N ASN A 64 -2.05 -5.07 -0.47
CA ASN A 64 -0.59 -5.14 -0.58
C ASN A 64 -0.15 -6.07 -1.73
N TYR A 65 0.85 -5.64 -2.46
CA TYR A 65 1.46 -6.36 -3.57
C TYR A 65 2.94 -6.58 -3.26
N ALA A 66 3.35 -7.85 -3.22
CA ALA A 66 4.75 -8.26 -3.07
C ALA A 66 5.55 -8.19 -4.40
N ILE A 67 5.12 -7.32 -5.32
CA ILE A 67 5.80 -7.07 -6.59
C ILE A 67 6.87 -6.01 -6.35
N THR A 68 8.07 -6.19 -6.90
CA THR A 68 9.16 -5.20 -6.76
C THR A 68 9.24 -4.23 -7.95
N ASP A 69 8.55 -4.52 -9.05
CA ASP A 69 8.57 -3.69 -10.25
C ASP A 69 7.56 -2.54 -10.19
N ARG A 70 8.08 -1.31 -10.23
CA ARG A 70 7.29 -0.07 -10.14
C ARG A 70 6.37 0.09 -11.35
N ASP A 71 6.90 -0.13 -12.55
CA ASP A 71 6.17 0.16 -13.79
C ASP A 71 4.99 -0.79 -13.98
N SER A 72 5.15 -2.06 -13.62
CA SER A 72 4.04 -3.01 -13.56
C SER A 72 2.96 -2.57 -12.58
N MET A 73 3.33 -2.09 -11.39
CA MET A 73 2.36 -1.61 -10.40
C MET A 73 1.61 -0.36 -10.86
N ILE A 74 2.30 0.56 -11.54
CA ILE A 74 1.67 1.72 -12.19
C ILE A 74 0.64 1.23 -13.21
N ARG A 75 1.03 0.35 -14.14
CA ARG A 75 0.10 -0.17 -15.16
C ARG A 75 -1.12 -0.86 -14.55
N ILE A 76 -0.94 -1.64 -13.48
CA ILE A 76 -2.05 -2.28 -12.76
C ILE A 76 -2.99 -1.22 -12.16
N PHE A 77 -2.44 -0.20 -11.52
CA PHE A 77 -3.23 0.87 -10.91
C PHE A 77 -4.03 1.63 -11.97
N GLN A 78 -3.38 2.02 -13.07
CA GLN A 78 -4.03 2.73 -14.18
C GLN A 78 -5.12 1.88 -14.83
N HIS A 79 -4.84 0.60 -15.11
CA HIS A 79 -5.85 -0.30 -15.69
C HIS A 79 -7.09 -0.44 -14.80
N ARG A 80 -6.91 -0.36 -13.47
CA ARG A 80 -7.99 -0.51 -12.49
C ARG A 80 -8.88 0.73 -12.39
N PHE A 81 -8.31 1.94 -12.51
CA PHE A 81 -9.02 3.17 -12.14
C PHE A 81 -9.07 4.27 -13.22
N GLU A 82 -8.22 4.24 -14.24
CA GLU A 82 -8.11 5.30 -15.27
C GLU A 82 -8.84 4.95 -16.58
N LYS A 83 -9.95 4.20 -16.53
CA LYS A 83 -10.73 3.87 -17.74
C LYS A 83 -11.48 5.07 -18.30
#